data_AF-A0A5P9C9A5-F1
#
_entry.id   AF-A0A5P9C9A5-F1
#
_cell.length_a   1.000
_cell.length_b   1.000
_cell.length_c   1.000
_cell.angle_alpha   90.00
_cell.angle_beta   90.00
_cell.angle_gamma   90.00
#
_symmetry.space_group_name_H-M   'P 1'
#
loop_
_entity.id
_entity.type
_entity.pdbx_description
1 polymer ?
#
loop_
_entity_poly.entity_id
_entity_poly.type
_entity_poly.pdbx_seq_one_letter_code
_entity_poly.pdbx_strand_id
1 'polypeptide(L)'
;MIFSRRAIQERLNLLRQHLKSDEVENFAKRLNKVGRSRLSAMWEVIIISSLLRTGRVDIEQELSNGRRPDILFDDGKGLAFFADITCVSDEGLDKENPIEFFNERLMETVSKLGLPLGGHAGRVESKRVTTSRGQKVVLRLPAYSDIPKFISERIEPKLKAPLRPGERYIRISIDDEQAGLSLIIDTVGGQFNSFGCTSYDRPSIVDRNPLFNALRAKYKQLKAAEGIKGIIVCDGDSKVLSSRNAHNVEDACLVCNEFFRQHSSIDFILIISVDERRKSPLDFRSVYRVVNAKMASRNEFSQLKEIERIFDLVLKDFPKPLNSPVNAAHRAQESGYGLGHRGGYRMSGRKIRLSSKAVMEVLSGRKSIDEFNSDYEWNGNSPDFRIPNPFERNLDEGRLPVKVTIEAGDDDDWIEFEFGDKDVAISEFY
;
A
#
# COMPACT_ATOMS: atom_id res chain seq x y z
N MET A 1 1.87 -1.78 5.69
CA MET A 1 3.17 -1.06 5.81
C MET A 1 4.09 -1.51 4.69
N ILE A 2 4.98 -0.63 4.23
CA ILE A 2 5.92 -0.93 3.14
C ILE A 2 6.98 -1.93 3.60
N PHE A 3 7.60 -1.67 4.74
CA PHE A 3 8.60 -2.55 5.35
C PHE A 3 7.96 -3.49 6.36
N SER A 4 8.64 -4.60 6.68
CA SER A 4 8.20 -5.53 7.70
C SER A 4 8.17 -4.86 9.07
N ARG A 5 7.21 -5.24 9.91
CA ARG A 5 7.08 -4.80 11.29
C ARG A 5 8.31 -5.15 12.12
N ARG A 6 8.97 -6.29 11.86
CA ARG A 6 10.25 -6.64 12.51
C ARG A 6 11.36 -5.65 12.14
N ALA A 7 11.52 -5.33 10.86
CA ALA A 7 12.50 -4.34 10.41
C ALA A 7 12.22 -2.94 11.00
N ILE A 8 10.95 -2.52 11.06
CA ILE A 8 10.56 -1.24 11.70
C ILE A 8 10.88 -1.27 13.21
N GLN A 9 10.64 -2.40 13.89
CA GLN A 9 10.96 -2.56 15.30
C GLN A 9 12.47 -2.48 15.56
N GLU A 10 13.30 -3.05 14.70
CA GLU A 10 14.75 -2.91 14.75
C GLU A 10 15.18 -1.44 14.62
N ARG A 11 14.53 -0.68 13.73
CA ARG A 11 14.80 0.76 13.59
C ARG A 11 14.36 1.55 14.82
N LEU A 12 13.19 1.26 15.39
CA LEU A 12 12.78 1.84 16.66
C LEU A 12 13.79 1.54 17.78
N ASN A 13 14.33 0.31 17.85
CA ASN A 13 15.33 -0.05 18.84
C ASN A 13 16.61 0.78 18.70
N LEU A 14 17.05 1.04 17.46
CA LEU A 14 18.17 1.94 17.19
C LEU A 14 17.87 3.38 17.65
N LEU A 15 16.66 3.88 17.37
CA LEU A 15 16.24 5.21 17.82
C LEU A 15 16.26 5.34 19.35
N ARG A 16 15.85 4.30 20.10
CA ARG A 16 15.88 4.31 21.58
C ARG A 16 17.28 4.50 22.17
N GLN A 17 18.32 4.19 21.41
CA GLN A 17 19.70 4.36 21.87
C GLN A 17 20.20 5.81 21.73
N HIS A 18 19.52 6.63 20.93
CA HIS A 18 20.01 7.96 20.53
C HIS A 18 19.03 9.09 20.87
N LEU A 19 17.74 8.79 20.99
CA LEU A 19 16.66 9.75 21.21
C LEU A 19 16.03 9.59 22.61
N LYS A 20 15.28 10.60 23.05
CA LYS A 20 14.58 10.54 24.34
C LYS A 20 13.44 9.52 24.28
N SER A 21 13.12 8.91 25.43
CA SER A 21 12.10 7.86 25.47
C SER A 21 10.73 8.32 24.99
N ASP A 22 10.33 9.56 25.29
CA ASP A 22 9.02 10.09 24.90
C ASP A 22 8.90 10.29 23.38
N GLU A 23 9.99 10.65 22.72
CA GLU A 23 10.05 10.84 21.26
C GLU A 23 9.85 9.50 20.55
N VAL A 24 10.55 8.45 21.00
CA VAL A 24 10.42 7.12 20.42
C VAL A 24 9.05 6.49 20.72
N GLU A 25 8.49 6.76 21.89
CA GLU A 25 7.16 6.31 22.26
C GLU A 25 6.07 6.97 21.39
N ASN A 26 6.25 8.23 20.98
CA ASN A 26 5.35 8.88 20.02
C ASN A 26 5.37 8.18 18.65
N PHE A 27 6.55 7.81 18.13
CA PHE A 27 6.63 7.01 16.91
C PHE A 27 5.90 5.67 17.05
N ALA A 28 6.14 4.95 18.16
CA ALA A 28 5.49 3.67 18.42
C ALA A 28 3.96 3.80 18.50
N LYS A 29 3.44 4.83 19.18
CA LYS A 29 2.00 5.13 19.25
C LYS A 29 1.41 5.37 17.87
N ARG A 30 2.06 6.16 17.02
CA ARG A 30 1.61 6.45 15.66
C ARG A 30 1.67 5.23 14.74
N LEU A 31 2.69 4.39 14.87
CA LEU A 31 2.81 3.11 14.16
C LEU A 31 1.72 2.11 14.57
N ASN A 32 1.24 2.14 15.81
CA ASN A 32 0.16 1.29 16.27
C ASN A 32 -1.23 1.83 15.91
N LYS A 33 -1.38 3.15 15.73
CA LYS A 33 -2.63 3.77 15.30
C LYS A 33 -2.98 3.35 13.86
N VAL A 34 -4.24 2.96 13.64
CA VAL A 34 -4.76 2.63 12.30
C VAL A 34 -4.85 3.91 11.45
N GLY A 35 -4.59 3.76 10.16
CA GLY A 35 -4.75 4.81 9.14
C GLY A 35 -3.46 5.53 8.78
N ARG A 36 -3.60 6.71 8.15
CA ARG A 36 -2.51 7.43 7.48
C ARG A 36 -1.29 7.73 8.35
N SER A 37 -1.51 8.00 9.64
CA SER A 37 -0.42 8.31 10.57
C SER A 37 0.61 7.17 10.66
N ARG A 38 0.17 5.93 10.45
CA ARG A 38 1.02 4.73 10.46
C ARG A 38 2.06 4.74 9.36
N LEU A 39 1.67 5.07 8.12
CA LEU A 39 2.61 5.14 7.00
C LEU A 39 3.59 6.31 7.14
N SER A 40 3.10 7.48 7.57
CA SER A 40 3.98 8.63 7.82
C SER A 40 5.02 8.29 8.88
N ALA A 41 4.59 7.73 10.02
CA ALA A 41 5.50 7.35 11.11
C ALA A 41 6.50 6.27 10.69
N MET A 42 6.09 5.31 9.84
CA MET A 42 7.00 4.33 9.27
C MET A 42 8.10 5.00 8.46
N TRP A 43 7.75 5.91 7.55
CA TRP A 43 8.74 6.62 6.74
C TRP A 43 9.70 7.45 7.60
N GLU A 44 9.17 8.19 8.57
CA GLU A 44 9.98 8.96 9.52
C GLU A 44 10.97 8.08 10.28
N VAL A 45 10.50 6.96 10.86
CA VAL A 45 11.37 6.03 11.60
C VAL A 45 12.48 5.48 10.71
N ILE A 46 12.17 5.04 9.50
CA ILE A 46 13.19 4.50 8.58
C ILE A 46 14.21 5.58 8.22
N ILE A 47 13.77 6.76 7.77
CA ILE A 47 14.65 7.86 7.35
C ILE A 47 15.55 8.33 8.49
N ILE A 48 14.98 8.64 9.66
CA ILE A 48 15.73 9.14 10.82
C ILE A 48 16.73 8.09 11.29
N SER A 49 16.31 6.82 11.38
CA SER A 49 17.20 5.74 11.82
C SER A 49 18.37 5.51 10.87
N SER A 50 18.17 5.70 9.57
CA SER A 50 19.23 5.57 8.56
C SER A 50 20.16 6.79 8.53
N LEU A 51 19.62 8.01 8.73
CA LEU A 51 20.44 9.23 8.87
C LEU A 51 21.35 9.18 10.11
N LEU A 52 20.88 8.62 11.23
CA LEU A 52 21.69 8.42 12.42
C LEU A 52 22.93 7.55 12.20
N ARG A 53 22.95 6.73 11.14
CA ARG A 53 24.14 5.93 10.78
C ARG A 53 25.14 6.72 9.94
N THR A 54 24.74 7.84 9.36
CA THR A 54 25.58 8.66 8.48
C THR A 54 26.08 9.94 9.14
N GLY A 55 25.48 10.35 10.26
CA GLY A 55 25.85 11.56 10.99
C GLY A 55 24.99 11.75 12.25
N ARG A 56 25.09 12.92 12.85
CA ARG A 56 24.26 13.30 13.99
C ARG A 56 22.90 13.77 13.50
N VAL A 57 21.84 13.36 14.21
CA VAL A 57 20.46 13.81 13.97
C VAL A 57 19.87 14.33 15.28
N ASP A 58 19.44 15.58 15.27
CA ASP A 58 18.55 16.13 16.29
C ASP A 58 17.13 16.21 15.69
N ILE A 59 16.12 15.78 16.44
CA ILE A 59 14.72 15.74 15.96
C ILE A 59 13.87 16.86 16.59
N GLU A 60 12.89 17.35 15.83
CA GLU A 60 11.91 18.35 16.29
C GLU A 60 12.53 19.57 16.99
N GLN A 61 13.72 20.02 16.56
CA GLN A 61 14.38 21.18 17.14
C GLN A 61 13.58 22.44 16.87
N GLU A 62 13.30 23.20 17.94
CA GLU A 62 12.54 24.43 17.83
C GLU A 62 13.37 25.56 17.19
N LEU A 63 12.80 26.15 16.13
CA LEU A 63 13.31 27.31 15.43
C LEU A 63 12.86 28.61 16.11
N SER A 64 13.45 29.73 15.72
CA SER A 64 13.11 31.08 16.23
C SER A 64 11.64 31.49 16.08
N ASN A 65 10.89 30.84 15.18
CA ASN A 65 9.46 31.07 14.96
C ASN A 65 8.55 30.04 15.66
N GLY A 66 9.10 29.22 16.56
CA GLY A 66 8.39 28.17 17.30
C GLY A 66 8.04 26.92 16.48
N ARG A 67 8.44 26.84 15.21
CA ARG A 67 8.28 25.63 14.39
C ARG A 67 9.36 24.61 14.71
N ARG A 68 9.06 23.34 14.49
CA ARG A 68 9.93 22.21 14.80
C ARG A 68 10.05 21.31 13.56
N PRO A 69 11.02 21.56 12.67
CA PRO A 69 11.33 20.65 11.58
C PRO A 69 11.66 19.25 12.11
N ASP A 70 11.34 18.22 11.34
CA ASP A 70 11.54 16.84 11.77
C ASP A 70 13.02 16.51 12.02
N ILE A 71 13.94 17.10 11.24
CA ILE A 71 15.37 16.79 11.24
C ILE A 71 16.22 18.07 11.24
N LEU A 72 17.18 18.14 12.15
CA LEU A 72 18.48 18.79 11.94
C LEU A 72 19.54 17.69 11.80
N PHE A 73 20.25 17.68 10.67
CA PHE A 73 21.32 16.73 10.40
C PHE A 73 22.67 17.44 10.32
N ASP A 74 23.72 16.78 10.81
CA ASP A 74 25.12 17.20 10.69
C ASP A 74 26.02 15.97 10.42
N ASP A 75 26.80 16.01 9.34
CA ASP A 75 27.72 14.92 8.98
C ASP A 75 29.05 14.92 9.74
N GLY A 76 29.29 15.95 10.57
CA GLY A 76 30.54 16.17 11.31
C GLY A 76 31.71 16.59 10.43
N LYS A 77 31.49 16.87 9.14
CA LYS A 77 32.50 17.25 8.13
C LYS A 77 32.20 18.60 7.49
N GLY A 78 31.23 19.33 8.03
CA GLY A 78 30.86 20.68 7.59
C GLY A 78 29.60 20.74 6.73
N LEU A 79 28.89 19.62 6.53
CA LEU A 79 27.58 19.63 5.90
C LEU A 79 26.48 19.42 6.94
N ALA A 80 25.66 20.44 7.11
CA ALA A 80 24.47 20.39 7.95
C ALA A 80 23.23 20.90 7.20
N PHE A 81 22.08 20.32 7.48
CA PHE A 81 20.82 20.74 6.87
C PHE A 81 19.62 20.53 7.79
N PHE A 82 18.61 21.37 7.63
CA PHE A 82 17.28 21.15 8.16
C PHE A 82 16.44 20.42 7.12
N ALA A 83 15.70 19.40 7.54
CA ALA A 83 14.76 18.71 6.68
C ALA A 83 13.44 18.43 7.40
N ASP A 84 12.39 18.32 6.59
CA ASP A 84 11.06 17.98 7.05
C ASP A 84 10.48 16.86 6.15
N ILE A 85 9.87 15.85 6.77
CA ILE A 85 9.41 14.63 6.12
C ILE A 85 7.90 14.73 5.87
N THR A 86 7.48 14.35 4.68
CA THR A 86 6.05 14.30 4.34
C THR A 86 5.70 13.03 3.58
N CYS A 87 4.53 12.47 3.88
CA CYS A 87 3.97 11.33 3.17
C CYS A 87 2.78 11.79 2.32
N VAL A 88 2.89 11.66 1.00
CA VAL A 88 1.92 12.17 0.01
C VAL A 88 1.00 11.04 -0.45
N SER A 89 -0.31 11.30 -0.49
CA SER A 89 -1.32 10.34 -0.93
C SER A 89 -2.40 11.04 -1.77
N ASP A 90 -3.07 10.26 -2.61
CA ASP A 90 -4.17 10.74 -3.46
C ASP A 90 -5.56 10.62 -2.79
N GLU A 91 -5.63 10.19 -1.52
CA GLU A 91 -6.87 9.99 -0.75
C GLU A 91 -7.87 11.17 -0.85
N GLY A 92 -7.37 12.41 -0.91
CA GLY A 92 -8.22 13.58 -1.11
C GLY A 92 -8.91 13.60 -2.48
N LEU A 93 -8.19 13.20 -3.53
CA LEU A 93 -8.72 13.02 -4.88
C LEU A 93 -9.65 11.81 -4.94
N ASP A 94 -9.35 10.72 -4.22
CA ASP A 94 -10.20 9.53 -4.18
C ASP A 94 -11.53 9.79 -3.46
N LYS A 95 -11.55 10.68 -2.47
CA LYS A 95 -12.81 11.16 -1.85
C LYS A 95 -13.65 11.99 -2.83
N GLU A 96 -13.01 12.78 -3.70
CA GLU A 96 -13.70 13.50 -4.78
C GLU A 96 -14.14 12.57 -5.93
N ASN A 97 -13.49 11.41 -6.08
CA ASN A 97 -13.70 10.45 -7.16
C ASN A 97 -13.86 9.02 -6.58
N PRO A 98 -14.96 8.73 -5.87
CA PRO A 98 -15.11 7.57 -4.98
C PRO A 98 -15.35 6.23 -5.71
N ILE A 99 -14.50 5.89 -6.68
CA ILE A 99 -14.66 4.70 -7.53
C ILE A 99 -14.46 3.39 -6.78
N GLU A 100 -13.48 3.32 -5.88
CA GLU A 100 -13.22 2.11 -5.09
C GLU A 100 -14.41 1.80 -4.18
N PHE A 101 -14.90 2.81 -3.46
CA PHE A 101 -16.07 2.69 -2.60
C PHE A 101 -17.34 2.33 -3.39
N PHE A 102 -17.53 2.95 -4.57
CA PHE A 102 -18.61 2.57 -5.47
C PHE A 102 -18.52 1.09 -5.88
N ASN A 103 -17.33 0.63 -6.29
CA ASN A 103 -17.13 -0.75 -6.73
C ASN A 103 -17.33 -1.76 -5.59
N GLU A 104 -16.83 -1.47 -4.39
CA GLU A 104 -17.06 -2.30 -3.20
C GLU A 104 -18.56 -2.47 -2.92
N ARG A 105 -19.30 -1.36 -2.85
CA ARG A 105 -20.75 -1.39 -2.60
C ARG A 105 -21.55 -2.05 -3.72
N LEU A 106 -21.11 -1.88 -4.97
CA LEU A 106 -21.68 -2.58 -6.11
C LEU A 106 -21.50 -4.10 -5.96
N MET A 107 -20.28 -4.56 -5.67
CA MET A 107 -19.98 -5.98 -5.52
C MET A 107 -20.69 -6.61 -4.31
N GLU A 108 -20.84 -5.89 -3.21
CA GLU A 108 -21.70 -6.32 -2.10
C GLU A 108 -23.15 -6.52 -2.54
N THR A 109 -23.68 -5.63 -3.37
CA THR A 109 -25.05 -5.70 -3.87
C THR A 109 -25.21 -6.88 -4.82
N VAL A 110 -24.27 -7.09 -5.75
CA VAL A 110 -24.21 -8.26 -6.65
C VAL A 110 -24.22 -9.56 -5.83
N SER A 111 -23.35 -9.65 -4.82
CA SER A 111 -23.27 -10.79 -3.90
C SER A 111 -24.59 -11.05 -3.18
N LYS A 112 -25.20 -10.01 -2.59
CA LYS A 112 -26.48 -10.09 -1.87
C LYS A 112 -27.64 -10.58 -2.75
N LEU A 113 -27.57 -10.34 -4.06
CA LEU A 113 -28.56 -10.79 -5.02
C LEU A 113 -28.30 -12.21 -5.55
N GLY A 114 -27.24 -12.88 -5.09
CA GLY A 114 -26.87 -14.22 -5.54
C GLY A 114 -26.33 -14.26 -6.97
N LEU A 115 -25.93 -13.12 -7.52
CA LEU A 115 -25.27 -13.06 -8.82
C LEU A 115 -23.80 -13.51 -8.68
N PRO A 116 -23.22 -14.14 -9.72
CA PRO A 116 -21.80 -14.50 -9.71
C PRO A 116 -20.93 -13.29 -9.41
N LEU A 117 -19.82 -13.47 -8.68
CA LEU A 117 -18.87 -12.39 -8.35
C LEU A 117 -17.86 -12.11 -9.47
N GLY A 118 -17.89 -12.88 -10.55
CA GLY A 118 -16.96 -12.80 -11.67
C GLY A 118 -17.67 -12.56 -13.00
N GLY A 119 -16.96 -12.06 -14.02
CA GLY A 119 -17.53 -11.79 -15.35
C GLY A 119 -18.19 -10.42 -15.48
N HIS A 120 -17.76 -9.45 -14.66
CA HIS A 120 -18.28 -8.08 -14.71
C HIS A 120 -17.37 -7.17 -15.53
N ALA A 121 -17.95 -6.32 -16.36
CA ALA A 121 -17.25 -5.23 -17.03
C ALA A 121 -17.94 -3.90 -16.72
N GLY A 122 -17.18 -2.93 -16.21
CA GLY A 122 -17.69 -1.63 -15.82
C GLY A 122 -16.80 -0.49 -16.31
N ARG A 123 -17.44 0.62 -16.65
CA ARG A 123 -16.76 1.87 -17.00
C ARG A 123 -17.51 3.05 -16.40
N VAL A 124 -16.75 3.91 -15.74
CA VAL A 124 -17.21 5.20 -15.24
C VAL A 124 -16.70 6.30 -16.17
N GLU A 125 -17.63 7.10 -16.67
CA GLU A 125 -17.31 8.26 -17.50
C GLU A 125 -16.79 9.43 -16.67
N SER A 126 -16.10 10.35 -17.31
CA SER A 126 -15.52 11.53 -16.68
C SER A 126 -16.03 12.83 -17.30
N LYS A 127 -15.85 13.94 -16.58
CA LYS A 127 -16.07 15.29 -17.07
C LYS A 127 -14.84 16.16 -16.78
N ARG A 128 -14.62 17.17 -17.62
CA ARG A 128 -13.60 18.20 -17.36
C ARG A 128 -14.24 19.37 -16.63
N VAL A 129 -13.64 19.75 -15.51
CA VAL A 129 -14.05 20.91 -14.71
C VAL A 129 -13.02 22.01 -14.90
N THR A 130 -13.43 23.14 -15.47
CA THR A 130 -12.59 24.33 -15.59
C THR A 130 -12.57 25.09 -14.26
N THR A 131 -11.38 25.40 -13.78
CA THR A 131 -11.12 26.24 -12.61
C THR A 131 -10.35 27.49 -13.03
N SER A 132 -10.22 28.46 -12.13
CA SER A 132 -9.41 29.67 -12.39
C SER A 132 -7.93 29.38 -12.67
N ARG A 133 -7.43 28.18 -12.37
CA ARG A 133 -6.03 27.78 -12.59
C ARG A 133 -5.83 26.73 -13.67
N GLY A 134 -6.88 26.30 -14.35
CA GLY A 134 -6.80 25.26 -15.38
C GLY A 134 -7.93 24.25 -15.28
N GLN A 135 -7.83 23.18 -16.06
CA GLN A 135 -8.84 22.11 -16.13
C GLN A 135 -8.41 20.91 -15.29
N LYS A 136 -9.36 20.28 -14.60
CA LYS A 136 -9.17 18.97 -13.95
C LYS A 136 -10.19 17.94 -14.44
N VAL A 137 -9.82 16.67 -14.41
CA VAL A 137 -10.73 15.55 -14.68
C VAL A 137 -11.43 15.15 -13.38
N VAL A 138 -12.74 14.94 -13.44
CA VAL A 138 -13.55 14.43 -12.33
C VAL A 138 -14.43 13.30 -12.85
N LEU A 139 -14.54 12.21 -12.10
CA LEU A 139 -15.44 11.11 -12.43
C LEU A 139 -16.90 11.53 -12.29
N ARG A 140 -17.75 11.08 -13.22
CA ARG A 140 -19.20 11.28 -13.14
C ARG A 140 -19.80 10.19 -12.25
N LEU A 141 -19.51 10.30 -10.96
CA LEU A 141 -20.10 9.49 -9.90
C LEU A 141 -20.82 10.38 -8.89
N PRO A 142 -21.82 9.86 -8.17
CA PRO A 142 -22.38 10.51 -7.00
C PRO A 142 -21.30 10.81 -5.95
N ALA A 143 -21.59 11.77 -5.08
CA ALA A 143 -20.75 12.03 -3.91
C ALA A 143 -20.66 10.78 -3.02
N TYR A 144 -19.60 10.67 -2.23
CA TYR A 144 -19.32 9.52 -1.38
C TYR A 144 -20.54 9.11 -0.51
N SER A 145 -21.23 10.09 0.09
CA SER A 145 -22.42 9.86 0.92
C SER A 145 -23.64 9.32 0.17
N ASP A 146 -23.73 9.60 -1.13
CA ASP A 146 -24.91 9.33 -1.94
C ASP A 146 -24.81 8.02 -2.71
N ILE A 147 -23.62 7.41 -2.75
CA ILE A 147 -23.38 6.13 -3.44
C ILE A 147 -24.34 5.02 -2.99
N PRO A 148 -24.57 4.77 -1.68
CA PRO A 148 -25.49 3.71 -1.26
C PRO A 148 -26.92 3.93 -1.78
N LYS A 149 -27.39 5.18 -1.74
CA LYS A 149 -28.70 5.56 -2.27
C LYS A 149 -28.75 5.39 -3.79
N PHE A 150 -27.72 5.84 -4.49
CA PHE A 150 -27.62 5.68 -5.93
C PHE A 150 -27.65 4.22 -6.37
N ILE A 151 -26.91 3.33 -5.70
CA ILE A 151 -26.91 1.90 -6.00
C ILE A 151 -28.30 1.31 -5.79
N SER A 152 -28.90 1.52 -4.62
CA SER A 152 -30.21 0.95 -4.26
C SER A 152 -31.36 1.47 -5.15
N GLU A 153 -31.33 2.73 -5.56
CA GLU A 153 -32.43 3.32 -6.35
C GLU A 153 -32.25 3.16 -7.86
N ARG A 154 -31.00 3.15 -8.38
CA ARG A 154 -30.73 3.24 -9.82
C ARG A 154 -30.15 1.96 -10.43
N ILE A 155 -29.42 1.16 -9.63
CA ILE A 155 -28.71 -0.03 -10.11
C ILE A 155 -29.43 -1.30 -9.66
N GLU A 156 -29.71 -1.44 -8.37
CA GLU A 156 -30.32 -2.64 -7.79
C GLU A 156 -31.64 -3.05 -8.47
N PRO A 157 -32.58 -2.13 -8.82
CA PRO A 157 -33.81 -2.52 -9.51
C PRO A 157 -33.54 -3.13 -10.90
N LYS A 158 -32.48 -2.69 -11.58
CA LYS A 158 -32.07 -3.24 -12.87
C LYS A 158 -31.37 -4.58 -12.74
N LEU A 159 -30.66 -4.82 -11.63
CA LEU A 159 -30.07 -6.12 -11.31
C LEU A 159 -31.14 -7.18 -10.99
N LYS A 160 -32.25 -6.75 -10.36
CA LYS A 160 -33.40 -7.61 -10.02
C LYS A 160 -34.35 -7.87 -11.19
N ALA A 161 -34.25 -7.10 -12.27
CA ALA A 161 -35.15 -7.24 -13.41
C ALA A 161 -34.96 -8.63 -14.07
N PRO A 162 -36.04 -9.34 -14.40
CA PRO A 162 -35.93 -10.65 -15.05
C PRO A 162 -35.29 -10.49 -16.43
N LEU A 163 -34.33 -11.36 -16.73
CA LEU A 163 -33.73 -11.45 -18.05
C LEU A 163 -34.75 -11.97 -19.07
N ARG A 164 -34.64 -11.50 -20.32
CA ARG A 164 -35.45 -12.07 -21.41
C ARG A 164 -34.97 -13.49 -21.70
N PRO A 165 -35.84 -14.37 -22.22
CA PRO A 165 -35.44 -15.71 -22.63
C PRO A 165 -34.23 -15.66 -23.58
N GLY A 166 -33.13 -16.34 -23.21
CA GLY A 166 -31.89 -16.37 -23.96
C GLY A 166 -30.89 -15.23 -23.67
N GLU A 167 -31.21 -14.28 -22.79
CA GLU A 167 -30.24 -13.28 -22.33
C GLU A 167 -29.32 -13.85 -21.25
N ARG A 168 -28.02 -13.54 -21.37
CA ARG A 168 -26.96 -13.91 -20.41
C ARG A 168 -26.38 -12.71 -19.65
N TYR A 169 -26.61 -11.51 -20.16
CA TYR A 169 -25.93 -10.30 -19.67
C TYR A 169 -26.94 -9.27 -19.17
N ILE A 170 -26.77 -8.85 -17.92
CA ILE A 170 -27.44 -7.65 -17.42
C ILE A 170 -26.61 -6.45 -17.89
N ARG A 171 -27.25 -5.54 -18.63
CA ARG A 171 -26.62 -4.30 -19.13
C ARG A 171 -27.26 -3.11 -18.46
N ILE A 172 -26.45 -2.31 -17.78
CA ILE A 172 -26.87 -1.07 -17.13
C ILE A 172 -26.11 0.08 -17.76
N SER A 173 -26.83 0.99 -18.40
CA SER A 173 -26.31 2.28 -18.83
C SER A 173 -27.04 3.38 -18.06
N ILE A 174 -26.26 4.31 -17.51
CA ILE A 174 -26.70 5.55 -16.87
C ILE A 174 -25.80 6.65 -17.43
N ASP A 175 -26.38 7.62 -18.11
CA ASP A 175 -25.66 8.78 -18.62
C ASP A 175 -26.55 10.01 -18.46
N ASP A 176 -26.40 10.69 -17.32
CA ASP A 176 -27.15 11.89 -16.95
C ASP A 176 -26.25 12.88 -16.20
N GLU A 177 -26.74 14.09 -15.88
CA GLU A 177 -25.91 15.12 -15.25
C GLU A 177 -25.24 14.68 -13.93
N GLN A 178 -25.83 13.69 -13.23
CA GLN A 178 -25.34 13.19 -11.95
C GLN A 178 -24.33 12.06 -12.11
N ALA A 179 -24.54 11.12 -13.05
CA ALA A 179 -23.69 9.94 -13.22
C ALA A 179 -23.48 9.53 -14.67
N GLY A 180 -22.30 8.98 -14.95
CA GLY A 180 -21.95 8.35 -16.23
C GLY A 180 -21.34 6.98 -15.98
N LEU A 181 -22.10 5.93 -16.26
CA LEU A 181 -21.81 4.56 -15.90
C LEU A 181 -22.32 3.59 -16.97
N SER A 182 -21.44 2.68 -17.40
CA SER A 182 -21.83 1.48 -18.16
C SER A 182 -21.37 0.23 -17.41
N LEU A 183 -22.28 -0.70 -17.15
CA LEU A 183 -22.03 -1.99 -16.54
C LEU A 183 -22.56 -3.13 -17.41
N ILE A 184 -21.81 -4.21 -17.46
CA ILE A 184 -22.17 -5.49 -18.04
C ILE A 184 -21.88 -6.54 -16.98
N ILE A 185 -22.89 -7.32 -16.60
CA ILE A 185 -22.76 -8.43 -15.64
C ILE A 185 -23.15 -9.72 -16.35
N ASP A 186 -22.22 -10.66 -16.40
CA ASP A 186 -22.48 -12.02 -16.85
C ASP A 186 -23.17 -12.84 -15.74
N THR A 187 -24.40 -13.29 -15.98
CA THR A 187 -25.17 -14.02 -14.96
C THR A 187 -24.76 -15.46 -14.79
N VAL A 188 -23.91 -16.01 -15.66
CA VAL A 188 -23.30 -17.33 -15.46
C VAL A 188 -21.86 -17.24 -14.94
N GLY A 189 -21.36 -16.03 -14.75
CA GLY A 189 -20.04 -15.78 -14.20
C GLY A 189 -18.91 -15.81 -15.22
N GLY A 190 -17.73 -15.41 -14.77
CA GLY A 190 -16.50 -15.39 -15.55
C GLY A 190 -15.28 -15.30 -14.65
N GLN A 191 -14.11 -15.55 -15.21
CA GLN A 191 -12.88 -15.62 -14.42
C GLN A 191 -12.40 -14.25 -13.92
N PHE A 192 -12.74 -13.17 -14.63
CA PHE A 192 -12.20 -11.85 -14.37
C PHE A 192 -13.29 -10.79 -14.33
N ASN A 193 -13.04 -9.77 -13.50
CA ASN A 193 -13.77 -8.51 -13.53
C ASN A 193 -12.87 -7.44 -14.15
N SER A 194 -13.48 -6.55 -14.92
CA SER A 194 -12.83 -5.36 -15.44
C SER A 194 -13.63 -4.15 -15.01
N PHE A 195 -12.97 -3.19 -14.37
CA PHE A 195 -13.59 -1.93 -14.00
C PHE A 195 -12.61 -0.81 -14.30
N GLY A 196 -13.06 0.22 -15.03
CA GLY A 196 -12.17 1.27 -15.52
C GLY A 196 -12.78 2.66 -15.42
N CYS A 197 -11.91 3.66 -15.38
CA CYS A 197 -12.28 5.06 -15.50
C CYS A 197 -11.15 5.87 -16.14
N THR A 198 -11.44 7.13 -16.48
CA THR A 198 -10.39 8.08 -16.86
C THR A 198 -9.53 8.44 -15.64
N SER A 199 -8.21 8.45 -15.79
CA SER A 199 -7.29 8.88 -14.72
C SER A 199 -7.59 10.32 -14.29
N TYR A 200 -7.86 10.49 -13.00
CA TYR A 200 -8.15 11.77 -12.33
C TYR A 200 -7.03 12.18 -11.35
N ASP A 201 -6.14 11.24 -11.04
CA ASP A 201 -5.03 11.28 -10.10
C ASP A 201 -3.74 11.85 -10.70
N ARG A 202 -3.77 12.25 -11.98
CA ARG A 202 -2.65 12.93 -12.64
C ARG A 202 -2.69 14.44 -12.43
N PRO A 203 -1.54 15.09 -12.18
CA PRO A 203 -1.47 16.53 -12.00
C PRO A 203 -1.74 17.24 -13.33
N SER A 204 -3.01 17.58 -13.58
CA SER A 204 -3.44 18.43 -14.69
C SER A 204 -3.19 19.93 -14.43
N ILE A 205 -3.00 20.30 -13.16
CA ILE A 205 -2.62 21.63 -12.70
C ILE A 205 -1.37 21.47 -11.81
N VAL A 206 -0.22 21.96 -12.30
CA VAL A 206 1.12 21.70 -11.72
C VAL A 206 1.27 22.25 -10.29
N ASP A 207 0.60 23.36 -9.96
CA ASP A 207 0.66 23.99 -8.63
C ASP A 207 -0.54 23.62 -7.73
N ARG A 208 -1.39 22.69 -8.18
CA ARG A 208 -2.59 22.26 -7.46
C ARG A 208 -2.78 20.75 -7.53
N ASN A 209 -1.90 20.04 -6.86
CA ASN A 209 -1.92 18.59 -6.70
C ASN A 209 -1.42 18.20 -5.30
N PRO A 210 -1.62 16.93 -4.87
CA PRO A 210 -1.20 16.47 -3.54
C PRO A 210 0.28 16.75 -3.21
N LEU A 211 1.18 16.54 -4.18
CA LEU A 211 2.62 16.79 -4.00
C LEU A 211 2.91 18.27 -3.75
N PHE A 212 2.43 19.17 -4.63
CA PHE A 212 2.66 20.61 -4.47
C PHE A 212 2.10 21.14 -3.14
N ASN A 213 0.91 20.67 -2.73
CA ASN A 213 0.29 21.05 -1.47
C ASN A 213 1.12 20.61 -0.27
N ALA A 214 1.67 19.39 -0.30
CA ALA A 214 2.53 18.86 0.75
C ALA A 214 3.85 19.65 0.85
N LEU A 215 4.50 19.90 -0.30
CA LEU A 215 5.71 20.72 -0.37
C LEU A 215 5.46 22.13 0.20
N ARG A 216 4.35 22.77 -0.17
CA ARG A 216 3.98 24.10 0.34
C ARG A 216 3.73 24.11 1.84
N ALA A 217 3.17 23.04 2.40
CA ALA A 217 2.99 22.91 3.84
C ALA A 217 4.34 22.81 4.57
N LYS A 218 5.29 22.01 4.05
CA LYS A 218 6.61 21.85 4.66
C LYS A 218 7.52 23.06 4.46
N TYR A 219 7.40 23.78 3.34
CA TYR A 219 8.02 25.09 3.16
C TYR A 219 7.73 26.04 4.33
N LYS A 220 6.47 26.08 4.81
CA LYS A 220 6.09 26.93 5.94
C LYS A 220 6.76 26.50 7.25
N GLN A 221 7.02 25.21 7.43
CA GLN A 221 7.72 24.69 8.61
C GLN A 221 9.19 25.13 8.62
N LEU A 222 9.85 25.05 7.47
CA LEU A 222 11.28 25.32 7.32
C LEU A 222 11.63 26.80 7.14
N LYS A 223 10.63 27.70 7.06
CA LYS A 223 10.83 29.10 6.66
C LYS A 223 11.91 29.82 7.50
N ALA A 224 11.92 29.59 8.82
CA ALA A 224 12.86 30.23 9.75
C ALA A 224 14.16 29.45 10.00
N ALA A 225 14.34 28.28 9.38
CA ALA A 225 15.59 27.53 9.50
C ALA A 225 16.77 28.32 8.89
N GLU A 226 17.97 28.15 9.41
CA GLU A 226 19.19 28.73 8.85
C GLU A 226 19.99 27.65 8.12
N GLY A 227 20.74 28.02 7.09
CA GLY A 227 21.50 27.07 6.28
C GLY A 227 20.65 26.31 5.26
N ILE A 228 21.06 25.08 4.94
CA ILE A 228 20.48 24.25 3.88
C ILE A 228 19.12 23.71 4.33
N LYS A 229 18.11 23.79 3.45
CA LYS A 229 16.73 23.35 3.72
C LYS A 229 16.26 22.31 2.72
N GLY A 230 15.87 21.15 3.23
CA GLY A 230 15.40 20.02 2.45
C GLY A 230 13.95 19.65 2.76
N ILE A 231 13.24 19.07 1.79
CA ILE A 231 11.98 18.37 2.04
C ILE A 231 12.14 16.93 1.59
N ILE A 232 11.83 15.97 2.46
CA ILE A 232 11.85 14.54 2.14
C ILE A 232 10.41 14.09 1.92
N VAL A 233 10.08 13.77 0.68
CA VAL A 233 8.76 13.34 0.22
C VAL A 233 8.76 11.82 0.14
N CYS A 234 7.80 11.18 0.78
CA CYS A 234 7.64 9.75 0.80
C CYS A 234 6.30 9.35 0.18
N ASP A 235 6.32 8.26 -0.59
CA ASP A 235 5.12 7.73 -1.23
C ASP A 235 4.17 7.09 -0.19
N GLY A 236 2.98 7.66 -0.10
CA GLY A 236 1.86 7.20 0.72
C GLY A 236 0.68 6.70 -0.12
N ASP A 237 0.97 6.23 -1.34
CA ASP A 237 0.02 5.94 -2.42
C ASP A 237 -0.42 7.20 -3.18
N SER A 238 0.54 7.81 -3.87
CA SER A 238 0.27 8.93 -4.78
C SER A 238 0.79 8.64 -6.18
N LYS A 239 -0.08 8.81 -7.17
CA LYS A 239 0.20 8.47 -8.57
C LYS A 239 1.32 9.29 -9.16
N VAL A 240 1.42 10.56 -8.78
CA VAL A 240 2.50 11.46 -9.22
C VAL A 240 3.87 10.96 -8.79
N LEU A 241 3.95 10.15 -7.72
CA LEU A 241 5.22 9.56 -7.24
C LEU A 241 5.49 8.17 -7.83
N SER A 242 4.50 7.56 -8.48
CA SER A 242 4.60 6.17 -8.94
C SER A 242 5.44 6.03 -10.21
N SER A 243 6.48 5.20 -10.18
CA SER A 243 7.38 4.92 -11.32
C SER A 243 6.81 3.96 -12.37
N ARG A 244 5.58 3.44 -12.17
CA ARG A 244 4.95 2.44 -13.05
C ARG A 244 4.81 2.92 -14.51
N ASN A 245 4.86 4.23 -14.76
CA ASN A 245 4.94 4.81 -16.09
C ASN A 245 6.07 5.84 -16.13
N ALA A 246 6.94 5.79 -17.16
CA ALA A 246 8.01 6.77 -17.35
C ALA A 246 7.50 8.22 -17.33
N HIS A 247 6.30 8.47 -17.84
CA HIS A 247 5.63 9.77 -17.82
C HIS A 247 5.36 10.34 -16.42
N ASN A 248 5.12 9.49 -15.41
CA ASN A 248 4.83 9.97 -14.05
C ASN A 248 6.08 10.60 -13.39
N VAL A 249 7.27 10.11 -13.75
CA VAL A 249 8.56 10.60 -13.24
C VAL A 249 8.85 12.02 -13.77
N GLU A 250 8.34 12.35 -14.95
CA GLU A 250 8.39 13.70 -15.53
C GLU A 250 7.44 14.63 -14.78
N ASP A 251 6.22 14.18 -14.44
CA ASP A 251 5.23 14.96 -13.70
C ASP A 251 5.74 15.44 -12.34
N ALA A 252 6.35 14.56 -11.53
CA ALA A 252 6.90 14.96 -10.23
C ALA A 252 8.02 16.00 -10.34
N CYS A 253 8.86 15.89 -11.38
CA CYS A 253 9.91 16.86 -11.66
C CYS A 253 9.34 18.24 -12.02
N LEU A 254 8.30 18.27 -12.86
CA LEU A 254 7.63 19.51 -13.22
C LEU A 254 7.03 20.20 -11.99
N VAL A 255 6.42 19.44 -11.09
CA VAL A 255 5.87 19.96 -9.82
C VAL A 255 6.98 20.52 -8.93
N CYS A 256 8.11 19.81 -8.77
CA CYS A 256 9.26 20.31 -7.99
C CYS A 256 9.86 21.58 -8.59
N ASN A 257 10.02 21.64 -9.92
CA ASN A 257 10.57 22.83 -10.59
C ASN A 257 9.66 24.05 -10.41
N GLU A 258 8.35 23.87 -10.57
CA GLU A 258 7.38 24.94 -10.32
C GLU A 258 7.36 25.36 -8.86
N PHE A 259 7.55 24.41 -7.93
CA PHE A 259 7.69 24.72 -6.51
C PHE A 259 8.95 25.57 -6.22
N PHE A 260 10.13 25.19 -6.74
CA PHE A 260 11.35 25.97 -6.55
C PHE A 260 11.24 27.38 -7.13
N ARG A 261 10.55 27.52 -8.27
CA ARG A 261 10.26 28.83 -8.88
C ARG A 261 9.48 29.74 -7.94
N GLN A 262 8.54 29.19 -7.16
CA GLN A 262 7.73 29.96 -6.20
C GLN A 262 8.40 30.10 -4.83
N HIS A 263 9.25 29.16 -4.41
CA HIS A 263 9.78 29.02 -3.04
C HIS A 263 11.30 28.78 -3.04
N SER A 264 12.06 29.83 -3.35
CA SER A 264 13.52 29.78 -3.55
C SER A 264 14.36 29.49 -2.30
N SER A 265 13.76 29.52 -1.10
CA SER A 265 14.48 29.25 0.15
C SER A 265 14.65 27.76 0.47
N ILE A 266 14.06 26.86 -0.33
CA ILE A 266 14.28 25.41 -0.21
C ILE A 266 15.38 25.03 -1.19
N ASP A 267 16.39 24.31 -0.72
CA ASP A 267 17.57 23.96 -1.50
C ASP A 267 17.38 22.64 -2.25
N PHE A 268 16.77 21.64 -1.60
CA PHE A 268 16.54 20.33 -2.20
C PHE A 268 15.20 19.68 -1.79
N ILE A 269 14.75 18.76 -2.64
CA ILE A 269 13.60 17.88 -2.42
C ILE A 269 14.06 16.47 -2.76
N LEU A 270 13.96 15.55 -1.80
CA LEU A 270 14.19 14.13 -2.01
C LEU A 270 12.84 13.43 -2.11
N ILE A 271 12.53 12.83 -3.25
CA ILE A 271 11.35 11.98 -3.43
C ILE A 271 11.77 10.53 -3.23
N ILE A 272 11.09 9.80 -2.36
CA ILE A 272 11.31 8.38 -2.08
C ILE A 272 10.02 7.61 -2.38
N SER A 273 10.12 6.58 -3.21
CA SER A 273 9.02 5.68 -3.57
C SER A 273 9.49 4.22 -3.52
N VAL A 274 8.55 3.30 -3.74
CA VAL A 274 8.87 1.87 -3.93
C VAL A 274 8.42 1.44 -5.32
N ASP A 275 9.38 0.96 -6.10
CA ASP A 275 9.16 0.41 -7.42
C ASP A 275 8.91 -1.10 -7.33
N GLU A 276 7.97 -1.59 -8.12
CA GLU A 276 7.82 -3.02 -8.39
C GLU A 276 8.51 -3.36 -9.70
N ARG A 277 9.53 -4.21 -9.62
CA ARG A 277 10.32 -4.66 -10.77
C ARG A 277 10.11 -6.14 -11.01
N ARG A 278 10.26 -6.54 -12.26
CA ARG A 278 10.28 -7.95 -12.67
C ARG A 278 11.69 -8.32 -13.06
N LYS A 279 12.08 -9.57 -12.78
CA LYS A 279 13.38 -10.09 -13.26
C LYS A 279 13.41 -10.21 -14.78
N SER A 280 12.26 -10.48 -15.40
CA SER A 280 12.08 -10.56 -16.84
C SER A 280 10.65 -10.11 -17.20
N PRO A 281 10.42 -9.50 -18.38
CA PRO A 281 9.09 -9.17 -18.87
C PRO A 281 8.13 -10.37 -18.91
N LEU A 282 8.66 -11.58 -19.11
CA LEU A 282 7.90 -12.83 -19.21
C LEU A 282 7.65 -13.52 -17.85
N ASP A 283 8.33 -13.10 -16.78
CA ASP A 283 8.14 -13.68 -15.46
C ASP A 283 7.07 -12.91 -14.68
N PHE A 284 5.83 -13.39 -14.78
CA PHE A 284 4.68 -12.83 -14.09
C PHE A 284 4.62 -13.20 -12.60
N ARG A 285 5.48 -14.11 -12.12
CA ARG A 285 5.44 -14.64 -10.75
C ARG A 285 6.49 -14.02 -9.84
N SER A 286 7.60 -13.51 -10.37
CA SER A 286 8.68 -12.90 -9.56
C SER A 286 8.70 -11.37 -9.63
N VAL A 287 7.77 -10.73 -8.93
CA VAL A 287 7.84 -9.29 -8.63
C VAL A 287 8.72 -9.09 -7.40
N TYR A 288 9.76 -8.27 -7.54
CA TYR A 288 10.55 -7.80 -6.40
C TYR A 288 10.39 -6.29 -6.26
N ARG A 289 10.54 -5.80 -5.03
CA ARG A 289 10.33 -4.39 -4.69
C ARG A 289 11.66 -3.77 -4.36
N VAL A 290 11.87 -2.54 -4.82
CA VAL A 290 13.06 -1.76 -4.52
C VAL A 290 12.67 -0.36 -4.11
N VAL A 291 13.36 0.18 -3.12
CA VAL A 291 13.25 1.60 -2.80
C VAL A 291 13.94 2.37 -3.93
N ASN A 292 13.25 3.38 -4.44
CA ASN A 292 13.79 4.28 -5.43
C ASN A 292 13.75 5.70 -4.87
N ALA A 293 14.70 6.53 -5.27
CA ALA A 293 14.72 7.92 -4.86
C ALA A 293 15.13 8.84 -6.01
N LYS A 294 14.61 10.05 -5.97
CA LYS A 294 14.90 11.10 -6.94
C LYS A 294 15.17 12.40 -6.21
N MET A 295 16.35 12.97 -6.45
CA MET A 295 16.72 14.28 -5.94
C MET A 295 16.31 15.36 -6.94
N ALA A 296 15.71 16.44 -6.44
CA ALA A 296 15.53 17.68 -7.16
C ALA A 296 16.10 18.82 -6.32
N SER A 297 16.67 19.83 -6.96
CA SER A 297 17.22 21.00 -6.27
C SER A 297 16.88 22.28 -6.98
N ARG A 298 17.00 23.41 -6.28
CA ARG A 298 17.04 24.70 -6.96
C ARG A 298 18.27 24.79 -7.87
N ASN A 299 18.18 25.64 -8.88
CA ASN A 299 19.30 25.90 -9.78
C ASN A 299 20.52 26.37 -9.00
N GLU A 300 21.71 25.92 -9.43
CA GLU A 300 23.01 26.33 -8.88
C GLU A 300 23.24 25.97 -7.40
N PHE A 301 22.52 24.98 -6.85
CA PHE A 301 22.78 24.49 -5.50
C PHE A 301 24.13 23.75 -5.42
N SER A 302 25.13 24.39 -4.81
CA SER A 302 26.52 23.93 -4.79
C SER A 302 26.76 22.62 -4.04
N GLN A 303 26.02 22.36 -2.97
CA GLN A 303 26.20 21.16 -2.13
C GLN A 303 25.37 19.94 -2.58
N LEU A 304 24.79 19.97 -3.79
CA LEU A 304 23.91 18.91 -4.27
C LEU A 304 24.59 17.53 -4.23
N LYS A 305 25.83 17.43 -4.69
CA LYS A 305 26.55 16.15 -4.77
C LYS A 305 26.84 15.56 -3.40
N GLU A 306 27.12 16.40 -2.41
CA GLU A 306 27.35 15.98 -1.04
C GLU A 306 26.05 15.47 -0.40
N ILE A 307 24.94 16.16 -0.64
CA ILE A 307 23.60 15.73 -0.20
C ILE A 307 23.20 14.41 -0.86
N GLU A 308 23.43 14.26 -2.17
CA GLU A 308 23.19 13.00 -2.89
C GLU A 308 23.98 11.83 -2.29
N ARG A 309 25.27 12.04 -1.97
CA ARG A 309 26.10 11.00 -1.33
C ARG A 309 25.57 10.58 0.04
N ILE A 310 25.08 11.52 0.85
CA ILE A 310 24.46 11.18 2.14
C ILE A 310 23.24 10.30 1.90
N PHE A 311 22.35 10.72 1.00
CA PHE A 311 21.12 9.97 0.75
C PHE A 311 21.36 8.64 0.05
N ASP A 312 22.41 8.48 -0.74
CA ASP A 312 22.83 7.17 -1.26
C ASP A 312 23.19 6.20 -0.13
N LEU A 313 23.84 6.68 0.94
CA LEU A 313 24.15 5.87 2.11
C LEU A 313 22.90 5.55 2.92
N VAL A 314 22.03 6.55 3.12
CA VAL A 314 20.72 6.40 3.79
C VAL A 314 19.89 5.33 3.10
N LEU A 315 19.74 5.39 1.77
CA LEU A 315 18.92 4.46 1.00
C LEU A 315 19.49 3.04 0.97
N LYS A 316 20.83 2.89 1.00
CA LYS A 316 21.47 1.57 1.11
C LYS A 316 21.22 0.88 2.45
N ASP A 317 20.97 1.66 3.50
CA ASP A 317 20.62 1.14 4.82
C ASP A 317 19.14 0.78 4.96
N PHE A 318 18.27 1.15 4.01
CA PHE A 318 16.84 0.86 4.13
C PHE A 318 16.57 -0.65 4.14
N PRO A 319 15.60 -1.13 4.96
CA PRO A 319 15.14 -2.50 4.87
C PRO A 319 14.57 -2.82 3.47
N LYS A 320 14.53 -4.10 3.12
CA LYS A 320 13.87 -4.53 1.88
C LYS A 320 12.36 -4.26 1.98
N PRO A 321 11.74 -3.59 0.99
CA PRO A 321 10.31 -3.35 1.00
C PRO A 321 9.54 -4.66 0.76
N LEU A 322 8.55 -4.92 1.61
CA LEU A 322 7.64 -6.06 1.53
C LEU A 322 6.42 -5.74 0.64
N ASN A 323 5.88 -4.53 0.75
CA ASN A 323 4.67 -4.10 0.03
C ASN A 323 4.94 -2.88 -0.86
N SER A 324 4.16 -2.76 -1.93
CA SER A 324 4.05 -1.50 -2.70
C SER A 324 3.36 -0.41 -1.87
N PRO A 325 3.48 0.87 -2.24
CA PRO A 325 2.84 1.98 -1.52
C PRO A 325 1.31 1.80 -1.41
N VAL A 326 0.64 1.44 -2.51
CA VAL A 326 -0.81 1.12 -2.55
C VAL A 326 -1.19 0.02 -1.56
N ASN A 327 -0.53 -1.15 -1.61
CA ASN A 327 -0.84 -2.25 -0.70
C ASN A 327 -0.52 -1.87 0.75
N ALA A 328 0.53 -1.08 0.96
CA ALA A 328 0.90 -0.60 2.27
C ALA A 328 -0.13 0.37 2.85
N ALA A 329 -0.74 1.22 2.01
CA ALA A 329 -1.80 2.16 2.37
C ALA A 329 -3.08 1.44 2.76
N HIS A 330 -3.54 0.48 1.97
CA HIS A 330 -4.67 -0.38 2.35
C HIS A 330 -4.40 -1.09 3.69
N ARG A 331 -3.23 -1.74 3.82
CA ARG A 331 -2.84 -2.43 5.06
C ARG A 331 -2.65 -1.51 6.26
N ALA A 332 -2.46 -0.20 6.05
CA ALA A 332 -2.37 0.74 7.15
C ALA A 332 -3.73 0.97 7.82
N GLN A 333 -4.83 0.72 7.10
CA GLN A 333 -6.21 0.79 7.59
C GLN A 333 -6.65 -0.46 8.35
N GLU A 334 -5.87 -1.55 8.28
CA GLU A 334 -6.18 -2.78 9.02
C GLU A 334 -5.82 -2.65 10.50
N SER A 335 -6.70 -3.14 11.38
CA SER A 335 -6.39 -3.33 12.80
C SER A 335 -5.50 -4.56 13.04
N GLY A 336 -4.74 -4.56 14.13
CA GLY A 336 -3.89 -5.69 14.51
C GLY A 336 -2.50 -5.67 13.84
N TYR A 337 -1.85 -6.84 13.82
CA TYR A 337 -0.43 -6.97 13.48
C TYR A 337 -0.19 -7.48 12.05
N GLY A 338 -1.14 -7.26 11.14
CA GLY A 338 -1.11 -7.75 9.75
C GLY A 338 -1.37 -9.25 9.63
N LEU A 339 -1.61 -9.69 8.39
CA LEU A 339 -1.98 -11.07 8.08
C LEU A 339 -0.77 -12.02 7.94
N GLY A 340 0.46 -11.52 7.87
CA GLY A 340 1.64 -12.38 7.68
C GLY A 340 1.55 -13.22 6.40
N HIS A 341 1.87 -14.51 6.50
CA HIS A 341 1.73 -15.51 5.43
C HIS A 341 0.36 -16.20 5.42
N ARG A 342 -0.67 -15.66 6.09
CA ARG A 342 -2.01 -16.25 6.15
C ARG A 342 -2.58 -16.49 4.74
N GLY A 343 -3.19 -17.66 4.54
CA GLY A 343 -3.71 -18.13 3.25
C GLY A 343 -2.64 -18.54 2.23
N GLY A 344 -1.37 -18.18 2.45
CA GLY A 344 -0.25 -18.62 1.64
C GLY A 344 0.31 -19.95 2.13
N TYR A 345 0.46 -20.92 1.23
CA TYR A 345 1.09 -22.19 1.51
C TYR A 345 1.91 -22.71 0.32
N ARG A 346 2.83 -23.63 0.57
CA ARG A 346 3.54 -24.40 -0.45
C ARG A 346 3.45 -25.87 -0.13
N MET A 347 3.18 -26.69 -1.13
CA MET A 347 3.22 -28.14 -1.03
C MET A 347 4.24 -28.70 -2.01
N SER A 348 5.05 -29.65 -1.55
CA SER A 348 5.98 -30.40 -2.39
C SER A 348 6.14 -31.80 -1.83
N GLY A 349 5.72 -32.82 -2.59
CA GLY A 349 5.71 -34.20 -2.12
C GLY A 349 5.00 -34.36 -0.78
N ARG A 350 5.75 -34.79 0.25
CA ARG A 350 5.27 -34.98 1.63
C ARG A 350 5.50 -33.78 2.54
N LYS A 351 5.72 -32.60 1.98
CA LYS A 351 5.98 -31.38 2.73
C LYS A 351 4.87 -30.37 2.55
N ILE A 352 4.43 -29.80 3.65
CA ILE A 352 3.46 -28.70 3.69
C ILE A 352 4.11 -27.55 4.45
N ARG A 353 4.19 -26.39 3.81
CA ARG A 353 4.71 -25.16 4.41
C ARG A 353 3.61 -24.12 4.45
N LEU A 354 3.38 -23.50 5.61
CA LEU A 354 2.37 -22.47 5.81
C LEU A 354 2.77 -21.49 6.93
N SER A 355 1.89 -20.52 7.23
CA SER A 355 2.07 -19.52 8.29
C SER A 355 2.17 -20.15 9.68
N SER A 356 3.26 -19.88 10.40
CA SER A 356 3.41 -20.30 11.79
C SER A 356 2.39 -19.59 12.69
N LYS A 357 2.13 -18.30 12.45
CA LYS A 357 1.11 -17.54 13.16
C LYS A 357 -0.29 -18.15 13.00
N ALA A 358 -0.67 -18.55 11.78
CA ALA A 358 -1.97 -19.16 11.54
C ALA A 358 -2.13 -20.48 12.30
N VAL A 359 -1.08 -21.31 12.37
CA VAL A 359 -1.07 -22.53 13.20
C VAL A 359 -1.22 -22.18 14.69
N MET A 360 -0.51 -21.17 15.18
CA MET A 360 -0.64 -20.72 16.58
C MET A 360 -2.04 -20.17 16.90
N GLU A 361 -2.69 -19.48 15.96
CA GLU A 361 -4.07 -19.01 16.11
C GLU A 361 -5.06 -20.17 16.27
N VAL A 362 -4.87 -21.26 15.51
CA VAL A 362 -5.65 -22.49 15.63
C VAL A 362 -5.38 -23.19 16.96
N LEU A 363 -4.11 -23.45 17.29
CA LEU A 363 -3.72 -24.16 18.52
C LEU A 363 -4.12 -23.41 19.80
N SER A 364 -4.20 -22.08 19.74
CA SER A 364 -4.67 -21.25 20.87
C SER A 364 -6.19 -21.12 20.96
N GLY A 365 -6.94 -21.70 20.01
CA GLY A 365 -8.39 -21.58 19.94
C GLY A 365 -8.90 -20.19 19.53
N ARG A 366 -8.02 -19.29 19.08
CA ARG A 366 -8.39 -17.97 18.56
C ARG A 366 -8.96 -18.02 17.15
N LYS A 367 -8.68 -19.10 16.43
CA LYS A 367 -9.21 -19.40 15.10
C LYS A 367 -9.74 -20.82 15.08
N SER A 368 -10.95 -20.99 14.56
CA SER A 368 -11.54 -22.30 14.34
C SER A 368 -10.88 -23.03 13.17
N ILE A 369 -11.07 -24.34 13.09
CA ILE A 369 -10.58 -25.14 11.95
C ILE A 369 -11.28 -24.74 10.65
N ASP A 370 -12.56 -24.36 10.69
CA ASP A 370 -13.30 -23.94 9.50
C ASP A 370 -12.78 -22.61 8.94
N GLU A 371 -12.52 -21.62 9.81
CA GLU A 371 -11.89 -20.36 9.41
C GLU A 371 -10.48 -20.60 8.85
N PHE A 372 -9.72 -21.51 9.45
CA PHE A 372 -8.40 -21.88 8.94
C PHE A 372 -8.48 -22.53 7.56
N ASN A 373 -9.38 -23.49 7.35
CA ASN A 373 -9.61 -24.09 6.03
C ASN A 373 -10.02 -23.05 4.99
N SER A 374 -10.91 -22.13 5.37
CA SER A 374 -11.36 -21.04 4.50
C SER A 374 -10.22 -20.10 4.11
N ASP A 375 -9.29 -19.76 5.01
CA ASP A 375 -8.13 -18.90 4.71
C ASP A 375 -7.27 -19.50 3.58
N TYR A 376 -7.19 -20.83 3.49
CA TYR A 376 -6.36 -21.56 2.51
C TYR A 376 -7.15 -22.12 1.32
N GLU A 377 -8.45 -21.82 1.23
CA GLU A 377 -9.38 -22.39 0.25
C GLU A 377 -9.41 -23.93 0.27
N TRP A 378 -9.08 -24.53 1.42
CA TRP A 378 -9.15 -25.97 1.63
C TRP A 378 -10.57 -26.39 1.94
N ASN A 379 -10.96 -27.57 1.44
CA ASN A 379 -12.29 -28.14 1.60
C ASN A 379 -13.42 -27.21 1.07
N GLY A 380 -13.11 -26.28 0.17
CA GLY A 380 -14.08 -25.33 -0.39
C GLY A 380 -15.19 -25.99 -1.22
N ASN A 381 -16.32 -25.28 -1.34
CA ASN A 381 -17.54 -25.72 -2.04
C ASN A 381 -17.49 -25.52 -3.57
N SER A 382 -16.33 -25.26 -4.15
CA SER A 382 -16.22 -25.08 -5.61
C SER A 382 -16.42 -26.43 -6.32
N PRO A 383 -17.40 -26.56 -7.24
CA PRO A 383 -17.69 -27.80 -7.96
C PRO A 383 -16.50 -28.31 -8.79
N ASP A 384 -15.63 -27.39 -9.24
CA ASP A 384 -14.60 -27.69 -10.23
C ASP A 384 -13.21 -27.95 -9.65
N PHE A 385 -12.93 -27.48 -8.42
CA PHE A 385 -11.64 -27.63 -7.74
C PHE A 385 -11.81 -27.67 -6.22
N ARG A 386 -11.86 -28.86 -5.64
CA ARG A 386 -11.79 -29.06 -4.19
C ARG A 386 -10.37 -29.46 -3.80
N ILE A 387 -9.65 -28.55 -3.17
CA ILE A 387 -8.34 -28.85 -2.59
C ILE A 387 -8.60 -29.42 -1.19
N PRO A 388 -8.33 -30.70 -0.91
CA PRO A 388 -8.55 -31.26 0.42
C PRO A 388 -7.59 -30.63 1.41
N ASN A 389 -8.01 -30.48 2.67
CA ASN A 389 -7.09 -30.12 3.74
C ASN A 389 -5.94 -31.16 3.76
N PRO A 390 -4.69 -30.72 3.59
CA PRO A 390 -3.58 -31.65 3.42
C PRO A 390 -3.15 -32.32 4.73
N PHE A 391 -3.51 -31.78 5.91
CA PHE A 391 -3.32 -32.46 7.19
C PHE A 391 -4.33 -33.59 7.38
N GLU A 392 -5.61 -33.31 7.10
CA GLU A 392 -6.69 -34.30 7.12
C GLU A 392 -6.38 -35.45 6.15
N ARG A 393 -6.00 -35.12 4.91
CA ARG A 393 -5.59 -36.11 3.91
C ARG A 393 -4.43 -37.00 4.38
N ASN A 394 -3.38 -36.44 4.98
CA ASN A 394 -2.26 -37.25 5.46
C ASN A 394 -2.68 -38.13 6.64
N LEU A 395 -3.56 -37.64 7.53
CA LEU A 395 -4.10 -38.41 8.63
C LEU A 395 -4.94 -39.59 8.11
N ASP A 396 -5.82 -39.35 7.14
CA ASP A 396 -6.64 -40.38 6.48
C ASP A 396 -5.79 -41.43 5.74
N GLU A 397 -4.65 -41.01 5.19
CA GLU A 397 -3.67 -41.92 4.57
C GLU A 397 -2.83 -42.71 5.61
N GLY A 398 -3.02 -42.45 6.90
CA GLY A 398 -2.28 -43.10 7.98
C GLY A 398 -0.87 -42.56 8.15
N ARG A 399 -0.60 -41.30 7.82
CA ARG A 399 0.75 -40.71 7.85
C ARG A 399 0.85 -39.65 8.95
N LEU A 400 1.83 -39.80 9.83
CA LEU A 400 2.16 -38.81 10.85
C LEU A 400 3.29 -37.87 10.40
N PRO A 401 3.34 -36.62 10.93
CA PRO A 401 4.51 -35.77 10.78
C PRO A 401 5.75 -36.41 11.42
N VAL A 402 6.84 -36.50 10.67
CA VAL A 402 8.15 -36.99 11.15
C VAL A 402 9.14 -35.87 11.43
N LYS A 403 8.87 -34.66 10.90
CA LYS A 403 9.71 -33.47 11.14
C LYS A 403 8.86 -32.22 11.03
N VAL A 404 9.12 -31.28 11.94
CA VAL A 404 8.56 -29.93 11.91
C VAL A 404 9.70 -28.93 12.01
N THR A 405 9.80 -28.02 11.06
CA THR A 405 10.83 -26.97 11.04
C THR A 405 10.20 -25.59 10.96
N ILE A 406 10.79 -24.64 11.67
CA ILE A 406 10.43 -23.23 11.61
C ILE A 406 11.52 -22.49 10.84
N GLU A 407 11.13 -21.77 9.80
CA GLU A 407 12.02 -20.92 8.99
C GLU A 407 11.62 -19.46 9.20
N ALA A 408 12.58 -18.64 9.63
CA ALA A 408 12.35 -17.22 9.88
C ALA A 408 11.90 -16.51 8.60
N GLY A 409 10.79 -15.78 8.69
CA GLY A 409 10.33 -14.90 7.61
C GLY A 409 10.37 -13.43 7.99
N ASP A 410 9.78 -12.58 7.14
CA ASP A 410 9.81 -11.13 7.34
C ASP A 410 8.86 -10.70 8.48
N ASP A 411 7.55 -10.86 8.27
CA ASP A 411 6.48 -10.49 9.23
C ASP A 411 5.86 -11.69 9.96
N ASP A 412 6.12 -12.88 9.46
CA ASP A 412 5.58 -14.14 9.93
C ASP A 412 6.59 -15.23 9.57
N ASP A 413 6.66 -16.30 10.37
CA ASP A 413 7.58 -17.39 10.11
C ASP A 413 6.86 -18.48 9.32
N TRP A 414 7.63 -19.25 8.55
CA TRP A 414 7.11 -20.45 7.92
C TRP A 414 7.24 -21.61 8.89
N ILE A 415 6.17 -22.39 9.03
CA ILE A 415 6.23 -23.72 9.63
C ILE A 415 6.08 -24.75 8.50
N GLU A 416 7.02 -25.68 8.44
CA GLU A 416 7.04 -26.77 7.47
C GLU A 416 6.89 -28.11 8.20
N PHE A 417 5.86 -28.87 7.81
CA PHE A 417 5.62 -30.24 8.23
C PHE A 417 6.08 -31.20 7.14
N GLU A 418 6.88 -32.19 7.50
CA GLU A 418 7.27 -33.30 6.65
C GLU A 418 6.60 -34.58 7.18
N PHE A 419 5.85 -35.26 6.32
CA PHE A 419 5.10 -36.48 6.67
C PHE A 419 5.87 -37.73 6.27
N GLY A 420 5.79 -38.75 7.11
CA GLY A 420 6.46 -40.02 6.93
C GLY A 420 5.77 -40.99 5.96
N ASP A 421 6.22 -42.23 6.02
CA ASP A 421 5.46 -43.36 5.47
C ASP A 421 4.21 -43.63 6.32
N LYS A 422 3.40 -44.62 5.89
CA LYS A 422 2.23 -45.03 6.67
C LYS A 422 2.69 -45.57 8.02
N ASP A 423 2.07 -45.10 9.08
CA ASP A 423 2.34 -45.46 10.45
C ASP A 423 1.24 -46.40 10.95
N VAL A 424 1.63 -47.62 11.30
CA VAL A 424 0.72 -48.65 11.83
C VAL A 424 0.02 -48.22 13.13
N ALA A 425 0.50 -47.18 13.81
CA ALA A 425 -0.19 -46.61 14.97
C ALA A 425 -1.51 -45.92 14.60
N ILE A 426 -1.68 -45.48 13.35
CA ILE A 426 -2.87 -44.79 12.84
C ILE A 426 -3.37 -45.34 11.50
N SER A 427 -2.89 -46.52 11.09
CA SER A 427 -3.30 -47.19 9.86
C SER A 427 -3.48 -48.68 10.09
N GLU A 428 -4.12 -49.37 9.14
CA GLU A 428 -4.13 -50.82 9.12
C GLU A 428 -2.69 -51.37 9.06
N PHE A 429 -2.49 -52.55 9.66
CA PHE A 429 -1.26 -53.33 9.49
C PHE A 429 -1.13 -53.71 8.01
N TYR A 430 0.07 -53.58 7.46
CA TYR A 430 0.38 -53.87 6.06
C TYR A 430 1.40 -55.00 5.91
#